data_AF-A0AAU4G4C9-F1
#
_entry.id   AF-A0AAU4G4C9-F1
#
_cell.length_a   1.000
_cell.length_b   1.000
_cell.length_c   1.000
_cell.angle_alpha   90.00
_cell.angle_beta   90.00
_cell.angle_gamma   90.00
#
_symmetry.space_group_name_H-M   'P 1'
#
loop_
_entity.id
_entity.type
_entity.pdbx_description
1 polymer ?
#
loop_
_entity_poly.entity_id
_entity_poly.type
_entity_poly.pdbx_seq_one_letter_code
_entity_poly.pdbx_strand_id
1 'polypeptide(L)'
;MPKTFSEEAAVEVKTAKGFRGTRLHRAIDADAPYPLVNVARWDSAEDMRAAVGERFTGQEGGPVSIQPALYRIVHDAEDPQP
;
A
#
# COMPACT_ATOMS: atom_id res chain seq x y z
N MET A 1 -9.97 20.10 4.00
CA MET A 1 -8.70 19.52 4.51
C MET A 1 -8.18 18.57 3.45
N PRO A 2 -6.91 18.68 3.00
CA PRO A 2 -6.37 17.70 2.08
C PRO A 2 -6.35 16.35 2.78
N LYS A 3 -6.93 15.32 2.16
CA LYS A 3 -6.83 13.95 2.66
C LYS A 3 -5.38 13.51 2.49
N THR A 4 -4.61 13.61 3.56
CA THR A 4 -3.36 12.85 3.72
C THR A 4 -3.67 11.40 3.39
N PHE A 5 -2.73 10.65 2.79
CA PHE A 5 -2.82 9.18 2.81
C PHE A 5 -2.81 8.75 4.28
N SER A 6 -4.00 8.64 4.87
CA SER A 6 -4.16 8.40 6.29
C SER A 6 -3.93 6.92 6.54
N GLU A 7 -3.57 6.59 7.77
CA GLU A 7 -3.45 5.19 8.20
C GLU A 7 -4.74 4.40 7.90
N GLU A 8 -5.88 5.08 7.78
CA GLU A 8 -7.21 4.56 7.45
C GLU A 8 -7.36 4.14 5.97
N ALA A 9 -6.66 4.80 5.03
CA ALA A 9 -6.71 4.45 3.61
C ALA A 9 -6.07 3.08 3.31
N ALA A 10 -5.06 2.68 4.10
CA ALA A 10 -4.45 1.35 4.00
C ALA A 10 -5.43 0.21 4.36
N VAL A 11 -6.54 0.55 5.00
CA VAL A 11 -7.50 -0.35 5.64
C VAL A 11 -8.76 -0.54 4.80
N GLU A 12 -9.00 0.36 3.85
CA GLU A 12 -10.25 0.45 3.07
C GLU A 12 -10.53 -0.80 2.23
N VAL A 13 -9.47 -1.51 1.81
CA VAL A 13 -9.54 -2.72 0.98
C VAL A 13 -9.61 -4.02 1.77
N LYS A 14 -9.75 -3.98 3.11
CA LYS A 14 -9.67 -5.18 3.97
C LYS A 14 -10.66 -6.29 3.63
N THR A 15 -11.80 -5.95 3.04
CA THR A 15 -12.86 -6.90 2.67
C THR A 15 -12.83 -7.29 1.19
N ALA A 16 -11.87 -6.76 0.42
CA ALA A 16 -11.76 -7.07 -1.00
C ALA A 16 -11.36 -8.53 -1.23
N LYS A 17 -11.91 -9.15 -2.28
CA LYS A 17 -11.51 -10.49 -2.71
C LYS A 17 -10.00 -10.52 -2.92
N GLY A 18 -9.35 -11.57 -2.42
CA GLY A 18 -7.92 -11.80 -2.61
C GLY A 18 -7.01 -10.95 -1.72
N PHE A 19 -7.53 -10.05 -0.88
CA PHE A 19 -6.70 -9.29 0.06
C PHE A 19 -6.20 -10.20 1.20
N ARG A 20 -4.89 -10.22 1.46
CA ARG A 20 -4.24 -11.07 2.49
C ARG A 20 -3.74 -10.29 3.71
N GLY A 21 -4.02 -9.00 3.77
CA GLY A 21 -3.49 -8.10 4.79
C GLY A 21 -2.47 -7.11 4.25
N THR A 22 -2.17 -6.12 5.08
CA THR A 22 -1.20 -5.07 4.76
C THR A 22 -0.34 -4.73 5.96
N ARG A 23 0.80 -4.12 5.71
CA ARG A 23 1.63 -3.44 6.72
C ARG A 23 1.94 -2.04 6.27
N LEU A 24 1.59 -1.06 7.11
CA LEU A 24 1.96 0.33 6.90
C LEU A 24 3.24 0.61 7.69
N HIS A 25 4.28 1.01 6.97
CA HIS A 25 5.57 1.37 7.54
C HIS A 25 5.68 2.88 7.60
N ARG A 26 6.26 3.38 8.68
CA ARG A 26 6.62 4.78 8.84
C ARG A 26 8.13 4.89 8.83
N ALA A 27 8.66 5.82 8.06
CA ALA A 27 10.09 6.10 8.08
C ALA A 27 10.52 6.55 9.47
N ILE A 28 11.67 6.05 9.92
CA ILE A 28 12.30 6.49 11.18
C ILE A 28 12.95 7.87 10.96
N ASP A 29 13.58 8.04 9.80
CA ASP A 29 14.14 9.31 9.36
C ASP A 29 13.02 10.20 8.79
N ALA A 30 12.93 11.43 9.31
CA ALA A 30 11.95 12.41 8.88
C ALA A 30 12.20 12.90 7.44
N ASP A 31 13.43 12.81 6.94
CA ASP A 31 13.84 13.28 5.61
C ASP A 31 13.78 12.16 4.55
N ALA A 32 13.28 10.97 4.90
CA ALA A 32 13.13 9.87 3.95
C ALA A 32 12.19 10.28 2.78
N PRO A 33 12.51 9.87 1.53
CA PRO A 33 11.71 10.24 0.36
C PRO A 33 10.27 9.69 0.42
N TYR A 34 10.06 8.63 1.19
CA TYR A 34 8.75 8.03 1.45
C TYR A 34 8.50 7.95 2.97
N PRO A 35 7.84 8.95 3.56
CA PRO A 35 7.52 8.94 4.98
C PRO A 35 6.60 7.78 5.39
N LEU A 36 5.81 7.27 4.44
CA LEU A 36 4.92 6.14 4.62
C LEU A 36 5.05 5.15 3.45
N VAL A 37 5.13 3.85 3.76
CA VAL A 37 5.14 2.76 2.76
C VAL A 37 4.12 1.71 3.15
N ASN A 38 3.08 1.55 2.34
CA ASN A 38 2.08 0.50 2.52
C ASN A 38 2.45 -0.74 1.69
N VAL A 39 2.60 -1.89 2.34
CA VAL A 39 2.87 -3.18 1.68
C VAL A 39 1.67 -4.09 1.87
N ALA A 40 0.80 -4.12 0.84
CA ALA A 40 -0.37 -4.97 0.80
C ALA A 40 -0.08 -6.28 0.05
N ARG A 41 -0.57 -7.40 0.60
CA ARG A 41 -0.44 -8.73 0.00
C ARG A 41 -1.77 -9.14 -0.61
N TRP A 42 -1.70 -9.76 -1.78
CA TRP A 42 -2.86 -10.18 -2.56
C TRP A 42 -2.67 -11.59 -3.10
N ASP A 43 -3.78 -12.32 -3.30
CA ASP A 43 -3.79 -13.64 -3.96
C ASP A 43 -3.37 -13.55 -5.43
N SER A 44 -3.74 -12.46 -6.11
CA SER A 44 -3.44 -12.23 -7.52
C SER A 44 -3.32 -10.75 -7.86
N ALA A 45 -2.65 -10.46 -8.98
CA ALA A 45 -2.57 -9.10 -9.50
C ALA A 45 -3.92 -8.62 -10.07
N GLU A 46 -4.77 -9.53 -10.58
CA GLU A 46 -6.13 -9.20 -11.00
C GLU A 46 -7.00 -8.73 -9.83
N ASP A 47 -6.98 -9.46 -8.71
CA ASP A 47 -7.76 -9.12 -7.52
C ASP A 47 -7.36 -7.75 -6.96
N MET A 48 -6.06 -7.45 -6.94
CA MET A 48 -5.57 -6.13 -6.54
C MET A 48 -6.09 -5.02 -7.47
N ARG A 49 -5.96 -5.19 -8.78
CA ARG A 49 -6.42 -4.18 -9.76
C ARG A 49 -7.93 -3.95 -9.68
N ALA A 50 -8.71 -5.01 -9.48
CA ALA A 50 -10.16 -4.92 -9.31
C ALA A 50 -10.56 -4.18 -8.03
N ALA A 51 -9.79 -4.35 -6.95
CA ALA A 51 -10.07 -3.73 -5.66
C ALA A 51 -9.65 -2.25 -5.58
N VAL A 52 -8.52 -1.88 -6.20
CA VAL A 52 -7.95 -0.53 -6.07
C VAL A 52 -8.30 0.39 -7.24
N GLY A 53 -8.67 -0.17 -8.40
CA GLY A 53 -9.16 0.58 -9.55
C GLY A 53 -8.19 1.68 -10.01
N GLU A 54 -8.74 2.82 -10.43
CA GLU A 54 -7.96 3.99 -10.91
C GLU A 54 -7.14 4.67 -9.82
N ARG A 55 -7.35 4.34 -8.53
CA ARG A 55 -6.52 4.88 -7.44
C ARG A 55 -5.05 4.48 -7.60
N PHE A 56 -4.78 3.37 -8.29
CA PHE A 56 -3.43 2.88 -8.57
C PHE A 56 -2.73 3.59 -9.75
N THR A 57 -3.40 4.52 -10.45
CA THR A 57 -2.79 5.25 -11.58
C THR A 57 -2.02 6.50 -11.14
N GLY A 58 -1.99 6.79 -9.83
CA GLY A 58 -1.35 7.99 -9.29
C GLY A 58 -2.11 9.29 -9.58
N GLN A 59 -3.29 9.21 -10.22
CA GLN A 59 -4.19 10.34 -10.45
C GLN A 59 -5.21 10.50 -9.30
N GLU A 60 -4.77 10.46 -8.04
CA GLU A 60 -5.56 11.14 -7.01
C GLU A 60 -5.11 12.61 -7.02
N GLY A 61 -5.93 13.50 -7.57
CA GLY A 61 -5.70 14.95 -7.68
C GLY A 61 -5.65 15.70 -6.34
N GLY A 62 -5.09 15.08 -5.30
CA GLY A 62 -4.74 15.68 -4.01
C GLY A 62 -3.23 15.96 -3.90
N PRO A 63 -2.78 16.60 -2.82
CA PRO A 63 -1.38 17.03 -2.66
C PRO A 63 -0.39 15.88 -2.39
N VAL A 64 -0.85 14.63 -2.32
CA VAL A 64 -0.01 13.48 -2.01
C VAL A 64 0.23 12.67 -3.28
N SER A 65 1.47 12.69 -3.77
CA SER A 65 1.90 11.77 -4.82
C SER A 65 2.11 10.40 -4.22
N ILE A 66 1.33 9.42 -4.67
CA ILE A 66 1.56 8.00 -4.38
C ILE A 66 2.30 7.35 -5.55
N GLN A 67 3.20 6.42 -5.25
CA GLN A 67 3.95 5.65 -6.25
C GLN A 67 3.66 4.16 -6.09
N PRO A 68 2.48 3.70 -6.56
CA PRO A 68 2.07 2.33 -6.39
C PRO A 68 2.73 1.42 -7.44
N ALA A 69 3.13 0.21 -7.03
CA ALA A 69 3.76 -0.76 -7.91
C ALA A 69 3.47 -2.20 -7.45
N LEU A 70 3.51 -3.13 -8.40
CA LEU A 70 3.35 -4.57 -8.15
C LEU A 70 4.71 -5.25 -8.08
N TYR A 71 4.90 -6.03 -7.02
CA TYR A 71 6.11 -6.79 -6.78
C TYR A 71 5.77 -8.26 -6.56
N ARG A 72 6.77 -9.12 -6.80
CA ARG A 72 6.73 -10.53 -6.43
C ARG A 72 7.82 -10.80 -5.40
N ILE A 73 7.57 -11.70 -4.47
CA ILE A 73 8.58 -12.19 -3.54
C ILE A 73 9.58 -13.03 -4.36
N VAL A 74 10.85 -12.66 -4.34
CA VAL A 74 11.95 -13.42 -4.96
C VAL A 74 12.85 -14.08 -3.92
N HIS A 75 12.80 -13.57 -2.68
CA HIS A 75 13.45 -14.13 -1.51
C HIS A 75 12.57 -13.82 -0.30
N ASP A 76 12.40 -14.80 0.58
CA ASP A 76 11.66 -14.68 1.82
C ASP A 76 12.59 -15.13 2.94
N ALA A 77 13.13 -14.17 3.68
CA ALA A 77 13.79 -14.46 4.94
C ALA A 77 12.70 -14.47 6.00
N GLU A 78 12.73 -15.46 6.90
CA GLU A 78 11.75 -15.58 7.96
C GLU A 78 11.59 -14.23 8.68
N ASP A 79 10.40 -13.67 8.60
CA ASP A 79 10.12 -12.36 9.15
C ASP A 79 10.17 -12.49 10.67
N PRO A 80 11.06 -11.75 11.37
CA PRO A 80 11.13 -11.83 12.83
C PRO A 80 9.72 -11.56 13.37
N GLN A 81 9.14 -12.56 14.04
CA GLN A 81 7.86 -12.35 14.71
C GLN A 81 8.02 -11.16 15.67
N PRO A 82 7.05 -10.24 15.70
CA PRO A 82 7.08 -9.12 16.64
C PRO A 82 7.09 -9.59 18.10
#